data_AF-A0A1A0IVJ4-F1
#
_entry.id   AF-A0A1A0IVJ4-F1
#
_cell.length_a   1.000
_cell.length_b   1.000
_cell.length_c   1.000
_cell.angle_alpha   90.00
_cell.angle_beta   90.00
_cell.angle_gamma   90.00
#
_symmetry.space_group_name_H-M   'P 1'
#
loop_
_entity.id
_entity.type
_entity.pdbx_description
1 polymer ?
#
loop_
_entity_poly.entity_id
_entity_poly.type
_entity_poly.pdbx_seq_one_letter_code
_entity_poly.pdbx_strand_id
1 'polypeptide(L)'
;MSARAVTLWFIDTDTPVDVLRSGVTNDVDAAKKLASAIYGDSVLVPSVDTNLAAAMDSDDSQVYAGFYGPLTVVSCSLFATSKPSTLTRTVETIRTAASIPESAAAVLLYTEPDSATGVFARWEGGTLRRSFAADPVSIIEDDGLPYPFEKPFWGGEHPLRYAPGVAPDPLALPFHPQQLAEQGNREWLGFRFTRPLAPSDLEPLTIPVTGFAIRPADYEPTEADDERYREASTTAAAATAAATAAAASAREQALQAERAPEPRPVVDSPPEPPAPTPADTPAVGIPIAEPIAPAPVAEGVVAEGAGAEGQDEPVVEAEVVEPDVVEADVIEPGVVEPGASRPGALDFGPRDAPGVAAVEDAVTAPVPSVSSNGVGGAGDVEAGLPADGEYVDESAGWTRRVARYFGFGADT
;
A
#
# COMPACT_ATOMS: atom_id res chain seq x y z
N MET A 1 -8.44 -11.80 -7.52
CA MET A 1 -9.17 -10.50 -7.55
C MET A 1 -8.39 -9.55 -6.66
N SER A 2 -8.04 -8.37 -7.17
CA SER A 2 -7.47 -7.32 -6.33
C SER A 2 -8.56 -6.74 -5.45
N ALA A 3 -8.23 -6.35 -4.22
CA ALA A 3 -9.18 -5.75 -3.29
C ALA A 3 -8.93 -4.25 -3.16
N ARG A 4 -10.01 -3.46 -3.18
CA ARG A 4 -9.95 -2.06 -2.76
C ARG A 4 -9.76 -2.03 -1.25
N ALA A 5 -8.90 -1.15 -0.77
CA ALA A 5 -8.68 -0.93 0.65
C ALA A 5 -8.20 0.50 0.89
N VAL A 6 -8.61 1.11 1.99
CA VAL A 6 -8.14 2.41 2.45
C VAL A 6 -8.13 2.43 3.97
N THR A 7 -6.95 2.45 4.59
CA THR A 7 -6.83 2.44 6.05
C THR A 7 -5.65 3.26 6.52
N LEU A 8 -5.86 4.08 7.54
CA LEU A 8 -4.80 4.69 8.34
C LEU A 8 -4.81 4.04 9.73
N TRP A 9 -3.70 3.40 10.09
CA TRP A 9 -3.50 2.80 11.39
C TRP A 9 -2.54 3.62 12.24
N PHE A 10 -2.81 3.70 13.54
CA PHE A 10 -1.81 4.10 14.54
C PHE A 10 -1.42 2.89 15.39
N ILE A 11 -0.12 2.70 15.59
CA ILE A 11 0.50 1.53 16.19
C ILE A 11 1.39 1.96 17.35
N ASP A 12 0.88 1.82 18.58
CA ASP A 12 1.57 2.10 19.84
C ASP A 12 2.01 0.80 20.54
N THR A 13 2.63 -0.10 19.78
CA THR A 13 3.16 -1.37 20.27
C THR A 13 4.18 -1.95 19.30
N ASP A 14 5.17 -2.68 19.82
CA ASP A 14 6.16 -3.40 19.02
C ASP A 14 5.65 -4.75 18.48
N THR A 15 4.51 -5.24 18.99
CA THR A 15 3.92 -6.54 18.60
C THR A 15 2.49 -6.42 18.06
N PRO A 16 2.23 -5.55 17.05
CA PRO A 16 0.88 -5.29 16.54
C PRO A 16 0.16 -6.55 16.05
N VAL A 17 0.91 -7.46 15.42
CA VAL A 17 0.36 -8.71 14.88
C VAL A 17 -0.16 -9.62 16.00
N ASP A 18 0.53 -9.69 17.13
CA ASP A 18 0.13 -10.55 18.25
C ASP A 18 -1.13 -10.00 18.93
N VAL A 19 -1.23 -8.67 19.08
CA VAL A 19 -2.45 -8.00 19.55
C VAL A 19 -3.64 -8.37 18.67
N LEU A 20 -3.54 -8.20 17.36
CA LEU A 20 -4.62 -8.56 16.43
C LEU A 20 -4.95 -10.07 16.46
N ARG A 21 -3.93 -10.95 16.52
CA ARG A 21 -4.10 -12.42 16.59
C ARG A 21 -4.81 -12.88 17.85
N SER A 22 -4.60 -12.19 18.97
CA SER A 22 -5.24 -12.53 20.25
C SER A 22 -6.77 -12.33 20.22
N GLY A 23 -7.29 -11.65 19.19
CA GLY A 23 -8.67 -11.21 19.12
C GLY A 23 -8.83 -9.85 19.79
N VAL A 24 -9.39 -8.91 19.04
CA VAL A 24 -9.63 -7.54 19.51
C VAL A 24 -11.13 -7.27 19.62
N THR A 25 -11.50 -6.41 20.57
CA THR A 25 -12.86 -5.86 20.68
C THR A 25 -12.79 -4.37 20.39
N ASN A 26 -13.71 -3.87 19.58
CA ASN A 26 -13.75 -2.45 19.26
C ASN A 26 -14.35 -1.64 20.41
N ASP A 27 -13.64 -0.62 20.90
CA ASP A 27 -14.21 0.42 21.75
C ASP A 27 -14.89 1.47 20.86
N VAL A 28 -16.22 1.39 20.77
CA VAL A 28 -17.03 2.23 19.89
C VAL A 28 -16.96 3.71 20.26
N ASP A 29 -16.91 4.04 21.55
CA ASP A 29 -16.85 5.43 22.01
C ASP A 29 -15.48 6.05 21.72
N ALA A 30 -14.40 5.29 21.94
CA ALA A 30 -13.05 5.72 21.58
C ALA A 30 -12.87 5.81 20.05
N ALA A 31 -13.44 4.86 19.28
CA ALA A 31 -13.44 4.90 17.82
C ALA A 31 -14.23 6.10 17.28
N LYS A 32 -15.36 6.45 17.90
CA LYS A 32 -16.14 7.66 17.56
C LYS A 32 -15.31 8.91 17.80
N LYS A 33 -14.64 9.01 18.95
CA LYS A 33 -13.76 10.14 19.28
C LYS A 33 -12.63 10.30 18.25
N LEU A 34 -12.02 9.19 17.83
CA LEU A 34 -11.00 9.16 16.77
C LEU A 34 -11.57 9.67 15.44
N ALA A 35 -12.73 9.18 15.01
CA ALA A 35 -13.35 9.60 13.76
C ALA A 35 -13.78 11.08 13.79
N SER A 36 -14.28 11.58 14.93
CA SER A 36 -14.69 12.97 15.11
C SER A 36 -13.53 13.95 14.94
N ALA A 37 -12.29 13.53 15.17
CA ALA A 37 -11.11 14.36 14.90
C ALA A 37 -10.96 14.78 13.43
N ILE A 38 -11.52 14.00 12.50
CA ILE A 38 -11.42 14.24 11.06
C ILE A 38 -12.50 15.21 10.58
N TYR A 39 -13.71 15.10 11.14
CA TYR A 39 -14.91 15.77 10.62
C TYR A 39 -15.36 17.00 11.41
N GLY A 40 -14.51 17.48 12.34
CA GLY A 40 -14.72 18.74 13.06
C GLY A 40 -16.04 18.78 13.80
N ASP A 41 -16.87 19.79 13.49
CA ASP A 41 -18.16 20.03 14.15
C ASP A 41 -19.28 19.08 13.68
N SER A 42 -19.00 18.15 12.76
CA SER A 42 -20.00 17.19 12.30
C SER A 42 -20.39 16.20 13.41
N VAL A 43 -21.66 15.82 13.45
CA VAL A 43 -22.14 14.79 14.37
C VAL A 43 -21.94 13.42 13.74
N LEU A 44 -21.14 12.57 14.39
CA LEU A 44 -20.97 11.17 13.99
C LEU A 44 -21.97 10.29 14.74
N VAL A 45 -22.78 9.57 13.98
CA VAL A 45 -23.80 8.65 14.49
C VAL A 45 -23.38 7.22 14.13
N PRO A 46 -23.20 6.32 15.12
CA PRO A 46 -22.92 4.91 14.82
C PRO A 46 -23.98 4.35 13.87
N SER A 47 -23.55 3.69 12.80
CA SER A 47 -24.43 3.13 11.77
C SER A 47 -24.42 1.61 11.79
N VAL A 48 -23.24 0.98 11.98
CA VAL A 48 -23.09 -0.48 11.94
C VAL A 48 -21.79 -0.92 12.61
N ASP A 49 -21.84 -1.95 13.45
CA ASP A 49 -20.66 -2.73 13.83
C ASP A 49 -20.43 -3.82 12.78
N THR A 50 -19.24 -3.83 12.20
CA THR A 50 -18.88 -4.73 11.12
C THR A 50 -17.41 -5.17 11.29
N ASN A 51 -16.84 -5.76 10.25
CA ASN A 51 -15.43 -6.10 10.19
C ASN A 51 -14.69 -5.28 9.12
N LEU A 52 -13.36 -5.26 9.22
CA LEU A 52 -12.52 -4.44 8.35
C LEU A 52 -12.61 -4.85 6.87
N ALA A 53 -12.75 -6.14 6.57
CA ALA A 53 -12.91 -6.59 5.17
C ALA A 53 -14.21 -6.03 4.55
N ALA A 54 -15.33 -6.15 5.27
CA ALA A 54 -16.61 -5.63 4.83
C ALA A 54 -16.62 -4.10 4.76
N ALA A 55 -15.89 -3.41 5.64
CA ALA A 55 -15.72 -1.96 5.56
C ALA A 55 -15.00 -1.51 4.28
N MET A 56 -14.03 -2.28 3.78
CA MET A 56 -13.33 -1.95 2.54
C MET A 56 -14.15 -2.21 1.27
N ASP A 57 -15.08 -3.16 1.35
CA ASP A 57 -16.04 -3.50 0.29
C ASP A 57 -17.28 -2.58 0.28
N SER A 58 -17.36 -1.66 1.24
CA SER A 58 -18.45 -0.69 1.31
C SER A 58 -18.19 0.50 0.37
N ASP A 59 -19.19 0.81 -0.45
CA ASP A 59 -19.25 2.01 -1.29
C ASP A 59 -19.88 3.21 -0.55
N ASP A 60 -20.26 3.04 0.72
CA ASP A 60 -20.97 4.08 1.46
C ASP A 60 -20.06 5.26 1.82
N SER A 61 -20.66 6.46 1.90
CA SER A 61 -20.01 7.70 2.37
C SER A 61 -19.76 7.73 3.89
N GLN A 62 -19.45 6.59 4.49
CA GLN A 62 -19.24 6.41 5.92
C GLN A 62 -17.76 6.54 6.28
N VAL A 63 -17.49 6.91 7.54
CA VAL A 63 -16.18 6.72 8.15
C VAL A 63 -16.22 5.45 8.99
N TYR A 64 -15.24 4.58 8.82
CA TYR A 64 -15.07 3.40 9.66
C TYR A 64 -13.92 3.64 10.62
N ALA A 65 -14.11 3.30 11.90
CA ALA A 65 -13.05 3.39 12.89
C ALA A 65 -13.04 2.19 13.84
N GLY A 66 -11.85 1.84 14.28
CA GLY A 66 -11.60 0.81 15.28
C GLY A 66 -10.59 1.30 16.32
N PHE A 67 -10.84 0.97 17.59
CA PHE A 67 -9.97 1.29 18.71
C PHE A 67 -9.80 0.06 19.59
N TYR A 68 -8.55 -0.40 19.74
CA TYR A 68 -8.22 -1.68 20.38
C TYR A 68 -7.19 -1.53 21.51
N GLY A 69 -7.06 -0.34 22.09
CA GLY A 69 -5.98 0.01 23.02
C GLY A 69 -4.75 0.52 22.26
N PRO A 70 -3.64 -0.24 22.17
CA PRO A 70 -2.42 0.22 21.49
C PRO A 70 -2.54 0.30 19.97
N LEU A 71 -3.62 -0.23 19.38
CA LEU A 71 -3.87 -0.18 17.95
C LEU A 71 -5.16 0.58 17.68
N THR A 72 -5.13 1.48 16.70
CA THR A 72 -6.32 2.15 16.21
C THR A 72 -6.30 2.22 14.70
N VAL A 73 -7.47 2.19 14.08
CA VAL A 73 -7.64 2.28 12.63
C VAL A 73 -8.74 3.27 12.31
N VAL A 74 -8.55 4.03 11.24
CA VAL A 74 -9.59 4.85 10.64
C VAL A 74 -9.55 4.72 9.13
N SER A 75 -10.72 4.65 8.51
CA SER A 75 -10.90 4.51 7.08
C SER A 75 -11.96 5.49 6.59
N CYS A 76 -11.58 6.32 5.64
CA CYS A 76 -12.47 7.20 4.90
C CYS A 76 -11.82 7.67 3.61
N SER A 77 -12.60 8.33 2.74
CA SER A 77 -12.15 8.81 1.43
C SER A 77 -11.00 9.82 1.46
N LEU A 78 -10.79 10.52 2.60
CA LEU A 78 -9.65 11.45 2.76
C LEU A 78 -8.30 10.77 2.53
N PHE A 79 -8.22 9.48 2.85
CA PHE A 79 -6.99 8.70 2.77
C PHE A 79 -6.79 8.01 1.40
N ALA A 80 -7.79 8.07 0.50
CA ALA A 80 -7.71 7.56 -0.86
C ALA A 80 -6.98 8.56 -1.77
N THR A 81 -5.69 8.74 -1.54
CA THR A 81 -4.83 9.72 -2.25
C THR A 81 -3.61 9.04 -2.86
N SER A 82 -3.18 9.53 -4.03
CA SER A 82 -1.90 9.15 -4.64
C SER A 82 -0.73 10.01 -4.18
N LYS A 83 -0.94 10.92 -3.21
CA LYS A 83 0.10 11.76 -2.61
C LYS A 83 0.09 11.70 -1.08
N PRO A 84 0.41 10.55 -0.49
CA PRO A 84 0.29 10.35 0.94
C PRO A 84 1.17 11.30 1.77
N SER A 85 2.29 11.80 1.25
CA SER A 85 3.14 12.82 1.89
C SER A 85 2.36 14.06 2.37
N THR A 86 1.31 14.43 1.65
CA THR A 86 0.44 15.58 1.96
C THR A 86 -0.41 15.38 3.21
N LEU A 87 -0.55 14.15 3.70
CA LEU A 87 -1.35 13.81 4.88
C LEU A 87 -0.63 14.06 6.22
N THR A 88 0.64 14.45 6.21
CA THR A 88 1.43 14.60 7.45
C THR A 88 0.74 15.45 8.53
N ARG A 89 0.17 16.60 8.13
CA ARG A 89 -0.59 17.45 9.06
C ARG A 89 -1.89 16.80 9.53
N THR A 90 -2.57 16.08 8.66
CA THR A 90 -3.81 15.36 8.96
C THR A 90 -3.55 14.25 9.98
N VAL A 91 -2.51 13.44 9.76
CA VAL A 91 -2.08 12.37 10.69
C VAL A 91 -1.78 12.95 12.08
N GLU A 92 -1.08 14.08 12.15
CA GLU A 92 -0.76 14.73 13.43
C GLU A 92 -2.00 15.31 14.13
N THR A 93 -2.95 15.85 13.36
CA THR A 93 -4.21 16.36 13.89
C THR A 93 -5.03 15.24 14.51
N ILE A 94 -5.16 14.11 13.82
CA ILE A 94 -5.87 12.92 14.31
C ILE A 94 -5.18 12.37 15.57
N ARG A 95 -3.85 12.23 15.53
CA ARG A 95 -3.03 11.77 16.67
C ARG A 95 -3.32 12.61 17.92
N THR A 96 -3.21 13.93 17.79
CA THR A 96 -3.42 14.87 18.90
C THR A 96 -4.83 14.77 19.46
N ALA A 97 -5.85 14.81 18.59
CA ALA A 97 -7.25 14.78 18.99
C ALA A 97 -7.66 13.46 19.67
N ALA A 98 -7.10 12.34 19.21
CA ALA A 98 -7.31 11.02 19.78
C ALA A 98 -6.40 10.71 20.98
N SER A 99 -5.50 11.64 21.36
CA SER A 99 -4.54 11.47 22.45
C SER A 99 -3.62 10.25 22.26
N ILE A 100 -3.25 9.97 21.01
CA ILE A 100 -2.34 8.88 20.64
C ILE A 100 -0.90 9.33 20.91
N PRO A 101 -0.05 8.50 21.56
CA PRO A 101 1.34 8.88 21.84
C PRO A 101 2.16 9.23 20.59
N GLU A 102 3.13 10.14 20.73
CA GLU A 102 4.05 10.51 19.64
C GLU A 102 4.94 9.34 19.20
N SER A 103 5.22 8.40 20.11
CA SER A 103 5.92 7.15 19.84
C SER A 103 5.19 6.24 18.86
N ALA A 104 3.85 6.36 18.76
CA ALA A 104 3.07 5.50 17.89
C ALA A 104 3.41 5.75 16.42
N ALA A 105 3.71 4.69 15.67
CA ALA A 105 3.83 4.78 14.23
C ALA A 105 2.44 5.01 13.61
N ALA A 106 2.37 5.71 12.49
CA ALA A 106 1.17 5.73 11.65
C ALA A 106 1.47 5.07 10.31
N VAL A 107 0.61 4.17 9.85
CA VAL A 107 0.77 3.50 8.55
C VAL A 107 -0.50 3.63 7.72
N LEU A 108 -0.33 4.05 6.48
CA LEU A 108 -1.38 4.20 5.48
C LEU A 108 -1.29 3.06 4.48
N LEU A 109 -2.45 2.52 4.11
CA LEU A 109 -2.65 1.68 2.92
C LEU A 109 -3.78 2.30 2.09
N TYR A 110 -3.57 2.41 0.78
CA TYR A 110 -4.64 2.60 -0.19
C TYR A 110 -4.39 1.75 -1.44
N THR A 111 -5.39 0.99 -1.86
CA THR A 111 -5.39 0.19 -3.08
C THR A 111 -6.65 0.46 -3.89
N GLU A 112 -6.48 0.61 -5.21
CA GLU A 112 -7.57 0.80 -6.16
C GLU A 112 -7.45 -0.23 -7.30
N PRO A 113 -8.29 -1.28 -7.30
CA PRO A 113 -8.27 -2.34 -8.30
C PRO A 113 -8.39 -1.85 -9.74
N ASP A 114 -9.25 -0.87 -9.99
CA ASP A 114 -9.59 -0.43 -11.35
C ASP A 114 -8.39 0.20 -12.10
N SER A 115 -7.60 1.00 -11.40
CA SER A 115 -6.38 1.63 -11.93
C SER A 115 -5.12 0.84 -11.61
N ALA A 116 -5.27 -0.30 -10.93
CA ALA A 116 -4.18 -1.06 -10.35
C ALA A 116 -3.25 -0.26 -9.39
N THR A 117 -3.76 0.83 -8.82
CA THR A 117 -2.99 1.76 -7.98
C THR A 117 -2.72 1.16 -6.61
N GLY A 118 -1.46 1.22 -6.17
CA GLY A 118 -1.05 0.86 -4.82
C GLY A 118 -0.33 2.01 -4.13
N VAL A 119 -0.72 2.28 -2.89
CA VAL A 119 -0.21 3.37 -2.08
C VAL A 119 0.04 2.88 -0.66
N PHE A 120 1.20 3.23 -0.11
CA PHE A 120 1.45 3.10 1.31
C PHE A 120 2.33 4.23 1.81
N ALA A 121 2.20 4.55 3.09
CA ALA A 121 3.09 5.49 3.74
C ALA A 121 3.25 5.15 5.23
N ARG A 122 4.36 5.59 5.81
CA ARG A 122 4.67 5.37 7.22
C ARG A 122 5.25 6.62 7.85
N TRP A 123 4.67 7.02 8.97
CA TRP A 123 5.16 8.10 9.83
C TRP A 123 5.63 7.52 11.16
N GLU A 124 6.73 8.05 11.69
CA GLU A 124 7.28 7.69 13.00
C GLU A 124 7.76 8.96 13.70
N GLY A 125 7.33 9.16 14.96
CA GLY A 125 7.62 10.41 15.69
C GLY A 125 7.12 11.64 14.93
N GLY A 126 5.89 11.59 14.43
CA GLY A 126 5.27 12.67 13.63
C GLY A 126 5.89 12.93 12.26
N THR A 127 6.99 12.24 11.89
CA THR A 127 7.74 12.50 10.67
C THR A 127 7.50 11.43 9.62
N LEU A 128 7.25 11.83 8.37
CA LEU A 128 7.13 10.90 7.23
C LEU A 128 8.47 10.19 7.01
N ARG A 129 8.46 8.86 7.08
CA ARG A 129 9.65 8.01 6.88
C ARG A 129 9.72 7.40 5.49
N ARG A 130 8.57 7.00 4.98
CA ARG A 130 8.42 6.35 3.68
C ARG A 130 7.06 6.69 3.09
N SER A 131 7.03 6.97 1.81
CA SER A 131 5.83 7.33 1.06
C SER A 131 5.95 6.77 -0.35
N PHE A 132 5.03 5.91 -0.76
CA PHE A 132 5.04 5.31 -2.08
C PHE A 132 3.64 5.33 -2.67
N ALA A 133 3.52 5.74 -3.92
CA ALA A 133 2.29 5.68 -4.70
C ALA A 133 2.62 5.41 -6.17
N ALA A 134 1.99 4.40 -6.76
CA ALA A 134 2.20 4.06 -8.16
C ALA A 134 1.00 3.36 -8.79
N ASP A 135 0.90 3.47 -10.10
CA ASP A 135 0.16 2.54 -10.97
C ASP A 135 1.17 1.65 -11.73
N PRO A 136 0.74 0.62 -12.48
CA PRO A 136 1.66 -0.34 -13.09
C PRO A 136 2.72 0.25 -14.04
N VAL A 137 2.56 1.48 -14.53
CA VAL A 137 3.46 2.12 -15.50
C VAL A 137 4.00 3.47 -15.04
N SER A 138 3.57 3.97 -13.87
CA SER A 138 3.99 5.27 -13.35
C SER A 138 4.20 5.25 -11.83
N ILE A 139 5.32 5.83 -11.39
CA ILE A 139 5.56 6.18 -9.98
C ILE A 139 5.10 7.62 -9.79
N ILE A 140 4.13 7.82 -8.90
CA ILE A 140 3.52 9.12 -8.60
C ILE A 140 4.22 9.76 -7.39
N GLU A 141 4.58 8.95 -6.40
CA GLU A 141 5.31 9.36 -5.20
C GLU A 141 6.28 8.26 -4.78
N ASP A 142 7.51 8.61 -4.43
CA ASP A 142 8.55 7.71 -3.95
C ASP A 142 9.52 8.46 -3.04
N ASP A 143 9.05 8.78 -1.83
CA ASP A 143 9.79 9.54 -0.83
C ASP A 143 10.29 8.62 0.29
N GLY A 144 11.48 8.91 0.81
CA GLY A 144 12.12 8.16 1.89
C GLY A 144 12.88 6.92 1.44
N LEU A 145 13.53 6.24 2.38
CA LEU A 145 14.32 5.04 2.08
C LEU A 145 13.42 3.80 2.04
N PRO A 146 13.50 2.97 0.98
CA PRO A 146 12.75 1.72 0.92
C PRO A 146 13.00 0.80 2.12
N TYR A 147 11.95 0.16 2.61
CA TYR A 147 12.07 -0.88 3.64
C TYR A 147 12.63 -2.19 3.05
N PRO A 148 13.24 -3.07 3.86
CA PRO A 148 13.81 -4.33 3.38
C PRO A 148 12.83 -5.23 2.61
N PHE A 149 11.54 -5.22 2.98
CA PHE A 149 10.51 -6.02 2.32
C PHE A 149 10.25 -5.57 0.87
N GLU A 150 10.63 -4.35 0.49
CA GLU A 150 10.45 -3.85 -0.87
C GLU A 150 11.48 -4.43 -1.84
N LYS A 151 12.63 -4.91 -1.33
CA LYS A 151 13.75 -5.36 -2.16
C LYS A 151 13.37 -6.41 -3.24
N PRO A 152 12.59 -7.46 -2.94
CA PRO A 152 12.20 -8.44 -3.96
C PRO A 152 11.33 -7.84 -5.07
N PHE A 153 10.55 -6.81 -4.75
CA PHE A 153 9.72 -6.11 -5.74
C PHE A 153 10.61 -5.32 -6.69
N TRP A 154 11.49 -4.47 -6.17
CA TRP A 154 12.45 -3.72 -6.96
C TRP A 154 13.42 -4.62 -7.75
N GLY A 155 13.71 -5.81 -7.22
CA GLY A 155 14.51 -6.85 -7.89
C GLY A 155 13.78 -7.61 -9.00
N GLY A 156 12.47 -7.41 -9.20
CA GLY A 156 11.68 -8.08 -10.23
C GLY A 156 11.24 -9.50 -9.91
N GLU A 157 11.26 -9.90 -8.63
CA GLU A 157 10.80 -11.21 -8.17
C GLU A 157 9.26 -11.32 -8.13
N HIS A 158 8.56 -10.20 -8.31
CA HIS A 158 7.09 -10.09 -8.32
C HIS A 158 6.54 -9.55 -9.65
N PRO A 159 6.87 -10.13 -10.81
CA PRO A 159 6.56 -9.55 -12.11
C PRO A 159 5.06 -9.36 -12.35
N LEU A 160 4.72 -8.29 -13.07
CA LEU A 160 3.38 -8.09 -13.61
C LEU A 160 2.96 -9.29 -14.47
N ARG A 161 1.70 -9.70 -14.34
CA ARG A 161 1.11 -10.76 -15.16
C ARG A 161 0.32 -10.13 -16.28
N TYR A 162 0.64 -10.54 -17.51
CA TYR A 162 -0.02 -10.05 -18.72
C TYR A 162 -0.93 -11.15 -19.29
N ALA A 163 -2.03 -10.73 -19.90
CA ALA A 163 -2.87 -11.66 -20.65
C ALA A 163 -2.08 -12.27 -21.83
N PRO A 164 -2.39 -13.51 -22.25
CA PRO A 164 -1.72 -14.14 -23.39
C PRO A 164 -1.74 -13.25 -24.64
N GLY A 165 -0.58 -13.04 -25.25
CA GLY A 165 -0.43 -12.22 -26.46
C GLY A 165 -0.33 -10.71 -26.21
N VAL A 166 -0.40 -10.25 -24.96
CA VAL A 166 -0.14 -8.85 -24.59
C VAL A 166 1.35 -8.69 -24.31
N ALA A 167 2.00 -7.79 -25.07
CA ALA A 167 3.39 -7.43 -24.80
C ALA A 167 3.47 -6.55 -23.53
N PRO A 168 4.49 -6.76 -22.67
CA PRO A 168 4.75 -5.87 -21.55
C PRO A 168 4.98 -4.43 -22.01
N ASP A 169 4.47 -3.46 -21.26
CA ASP A 169 4.80 -2.05 -21.49
C ASP A 169 6.28 -1.82 -21.09
N PRO A 170 7.12 -1.19 -21.94
CA PRO A 170 8.51 -0.88 -21.59
C PRO A 170 8.68 -0.02 -20.34
N LEU A 171 7.66 0.75 -19.96
CA LEU A 171 7.62 1.58 -18.76
C LEU A 171 6.98 0.88 -17.56
N ALA A 172 6.54 -0.37 -17.73
CA ALA A 172 5.92 -1.12 -16.67
C ALA A 172 6.89 -1.32 -15.50
N LEU A 173 6.37 -1.13 -14.30
CA LEU A 173 7.08 -1.49 -13.08
C LEU A 173 7.38 -2.99 -13.07
N PRO A 174 8.50 -3.40 -12.42
CA PRO A 174 8.85 -4.80 -12.30
C PRO A 174 7.90 -5.58 -11.37
N PHE A 175 6.85 -4.92 -10.86
CA PHE A 175 5.85 -5.49 -9.98
C PHE A 175 4.50 -4.79 -10.04
N HIS A 176 3.49 -5.44 -9.46
CA HIS A 176 2.17 -4.87 -9.27
C HIS A 176 2.13 -3.93 -8.04
N PRO A 177 1.84 -2.61 -8.18
CA PRO A 177 1.89 -1.66 -7.06
C PRO A 177 1.01 -2.03 -5.87
N GLN A 178 -0.23 -2.49 -6.09
CA GLN A 178 -1.09 -2.96 -5.00
C GLN A 178 -0.45 -4.10 -4.19
N GLN A 179 0.30 -5.01 -4.83
CA GLN A 179 0.97 -6.10 -4.11
C GLN A 179 2.09 -5.57 -3.22
N LEU A 180 2.84 -4.56 -3.66
CA LEU A 180 3.86 -3.91 -2.83
C LEU A 180 3.22 -3.19 -1.64
N ALA A 181 2.15 -2.42 -1.87
CA ALA A 181 1.44 -1.70 -0.83
C ALA A 181 0.84 -2.66 0.22
N GLU A 182 0.17 -3.73 -0.23
CA GLU A 182 -0.35 -4.76 0.68
C GLU A 182 0.76 -5.52 1.39
N GLN A 183 1.92 -5.74 0.78
CA GLN A 183 3.05 -6.35 1.48
C GLN A 183 3.54 -5.46 2.63
N GLY A 184 3.58 -4.13 2.46
CA GLY A 184 3.86 -3.21 3.57
C GLY A 184 2.87 -3.36 4.73
N ASN A 185 1.57 -3.40 4.41
CA ASN A 185 0.53 -3.66 5.42
C ASN A 185 0.72 -5.03 6.11
N ARG A 186 1.11 -6.05 5.35
CA ARG A 186 1.39 -7.39 5.87
C ARG A 186 2.59 -7.40 6.83
N GLU A 187 3.66 -6.69 6.51
CA GLU A 187 4.84 -6.61 7.38
C GLU A 187 4.53 -5.89 8.70
N TRP A 188 3.71 -4.84 8.66
CA TRP A 188 3.44 -4.02 9.85
C TRP A 188 2.28 -4.52 10.70
N LEU A 189 1.26 -5.12 10.08
CA LEU A 189 0.01 -5.50 10.74
C LEU A 189 -0.35 -6.99 10.54
N GLY A 190 0.37 -7.71 9.69
CA GLY A 190 0.22 -9.16 9.55
C GLY A 190 -0.90 -9.63 8.63
N PHE A 191 -1.60 -8.73 7.91
CA PHE A 191 -2.68 -9.10 6.99
C PHE A 191 -2.62 -8.39 5.64
N ARG A 192 -3.41 -8.89 4.70
CA ARG A 192 -3.67 -8.34 3.36
C ARG A 192 -5.15 -8.44 3.04
N PHE A 193 -5.63 -7.68 2.06
CA PHE A 193 -7.02 -7.76 1.60
C PHE A 193 -7.17 -8.67 0.38
N THR A 194 -6.18 -8.68 -0.51
CA THR A 194 -6.18 -9.54 -1.71
C THR A 194 -6.11 -11.02 -1.35
N ARG A 195 -7.03 -11.80 -1.93
CA ARG A 195 -7.13 -13.25 -1.78
C ARG A 195 -6.33 -13.97 -2.89
N PRO A 196 -5.81 -15.20 -2.64
CA PRO A 196 -5.86 -15.93 -1.37
C PRO A 196 -4.85 -15.40 -0.34
N LEU A 197 -5.21 -15.50 0.93
CA LEU A 197 -4.32 -15.16 2.05
C LEU A 197 -3.25 -16.24 2.24
N ALA A 198 -2.03 -15.85 2.59
CA ALA A 198 -0.99 -16.81 2.96
C ALA A 198 -1.31 -17.44 4.34
N PRO A 199 -0.74 -18.62 4.68
CA PRO A 199 -1.01 -19.24 5.97
C PRO A 199 -0.64 -18.39 7.19
N SER A 200 0.35 -17.52 7.09
CA SER A 200 0.72 -16.62 8.20
C SER A 200 -0.15 -15.36 8.30
N ASP A 201 -0.97 -15.08 7.28
CA ASP A 201 -1.75 -13.86 7.20
C ASP A 201 -2.95 -13.94 8.15
N LEU A 202 -3.12 -12.86 8.90
CA LEU A 202 -4.32 -12.56 9.65
C LEU A 202 -5.50 -12.35 8.70
N GLU A 203 -6.70 -12.72 9.16
CA GLU A 203 -7.93 -12.62 8.39
C GLU A 203 -8.63 -11.28 8.70
N PRO A 204 -8.76 -10.33 7.76
CA PRO A 204 -9.37 -9.04 8.05
C PRO A 204 -10.85 -9.12 8.47
N LEU A 205 -11.54 -10.24 8.19
CA LEU A 205 -12.88 -10.51 8.72
C LEU A 205 -12.93 -10.58 10.26
N THR A 206 -11.80 -10.80 10.94
CA THR A 206 -11.74 -10.91 12.41
C THR A 206 -11.42 -9.59 13.10
N ILE A 207 -11.25 -8.49 12.35
CA ILE A 207 -10.92 -7.17 12.90
C ILE A 207 -12.21 -6.33 12.93
N PRO A 208 -12.83 -6.11 14.10
CA PRO A 208 -14.11 -5.41 14.21
C PRO A 208 -13.92 -3.90 14.10
N VAL A 209 -14.74 -3.24 13.30
CA VAL A 209 -14.78 -1.77 13.18
C VAL A 209 -16.23 -1.29 13.25
N THR A 210 -16.43 -0.04 13.61
CA THR A 210 -17.75 0.60 13.58
C THR A 210 -17.80 1.63 12.45
N GLY A 211 -18.82 1.54 11.62
CA GLY A 211 -19.19 2.58 10.67
C GLY A 211 -19.94 3.71 11.37
N PHE A 212 -19.67 4.94 10.94
CA PHE A 212 -20.37 6.13 11.42
C PHE A 212 -20.94 6.90 10.23
N ALA A 213 -22.22 7.23 10.32
CA ALA A 213 -22.87 8.18 9.44
C ALA A 213 -22.50 9.60 9.86
N ILE A 214 -22.07 10.41 8.89
CA ILE A 214 -21.74 11.82 9.10
C ILE A 214 -23.02 12.63 8.98
N ARG A 215 -23.34 13.42 10.01
CA ARG A 215 -24.52 14.29 10.07
C ARG A 215 -24.09 15.76 10.28
N PRO A 216 -24.93 16.73 9.88
CA PRO A 216 -24.72 18.14 10.19
C PRO A 216 -24.54 18.39 11.69
N ALA A 217 -23.90 19.50 12.03
CA ALA A 217 -23.54 19.86 13.41
C ALA A 217 -24.75 20.05 14.35
N ASP A 218 -25.91 20.41 13.80
CA ASP A 218 -27.17 20.61 14.51
C ASP A 218 -28.03 19.35 14.62
N TYR A 219 -27.54 18.22 14.11
CA TYR A 219 -28.27 16.96 14.17
C TYR A 219 -28.24 16.36 15.59
N GLU A 220 -29.41 16.09 16.14
CA GLU A 220 -29.56 15.35 17.39
C GLU A 220 -29.82 13.86 17.09
N PRO A 221 -28.94 12.94 17.54
CA PRO A 221 -29.19 11.50 17.43
C PRO A 221 -30.52 11.10 18.07
N THR A 222 -31.25 10.22 17.40
CA THR A 222 -32.60 9.78 17.80
C THR A 222 -32.61 8.32 18.22
N GLU A 223 -33.63 7.88 18.96
CA GLU A 223 -33.82 6.45 19.28
C GLU A 223 -33.94 5.59 18.01
N ALA A 224 -34.44 6.16 16.90
CA ALA A 224 -34.50 5.49 15.61
C ALA A 224 -33.12 5.28 14.97
N ASP A 225 -32.14 6.14 15.26
CA ASP A 225 -30.75 5.90 14.87
C ASP A 225 -30.16 4.70 15.63
N ASP A 226 -30.41 4.63 16.93
CA ASP A 226 -29.95 3.52 17.78
C ASP A 226 -30.60 2.20 17.37
N GLU A 227 -31.88 2.22 16.98
CA GLU A 227 -32.57 1.04 16.45
C GLU A 227 -31.98 0.58 15.12
N ARG A 228 -31.78 1.50 14.17
CA ARG A 228 -31.11 1.18 12.88
C ARG A 228 -29.71 0.62 13.11
N TYR A 229 -28.94 1.20 14.03
CA TYR A 229 -27.61 0.72 14.38
C TYR A 229 -27.65 -0.71 14.90
N ARG A 230 -28.52 -1.02 15.89
CA ARG A 230 -28.66 -2.37 16.44
C ARG A 230 -29.08 -3.40 15.38
N GLU A 231 -30.03 -3.05 14.52
CA GLU A 231 -30.50 -3.93 13.45
C GLU A 231 -29.41 -4.21 12.40
N ALA A 232 -28.71 -3.15 11.97
CA ALA A 232 -27.60 -3.26 11.02
C ALA A 232 -26.45 -4.08 11.61
N SER A 233 -26.05 -3.81 12.85
CA SER A 233 -24.99 -4.55 13.55
C SER A 233 -25.34 -6.03 13.74
N THR A 234 -26.60 -6.36 14.05
CA THR A 234 -27.03 -7.77 14.16
C THR A 234 -26.92 -8.49 12.81
N THR A 235 -27.32 -7.81 11.74
CA THR A 235 -27.24 -8.35 10.37
C THR A 235 -25.78 -8.54 9.95
N ALA A 236 -24.93 -7.55 10.19
CA ALA A 236 -23.50 -7.58 9.87
C ALA A 236 -22.76 -8.65 10.70
N ALA A 237 -23.12 -8.85 11.97
CA ALA A 237 -22.55 -9.91 12.81
C ALA A 237 -22.87 -11.31 12.25
N ALA A 238 -24.11 -11.55 11.81
CA ALA A 238 -24.50 -12.80 11.17
C ALA A 238 -23.74 -13.03 9.85
N ALA A 239 -23.60 -11.99 9.02
CA ALA A 239 -22.82 -12.05 7.79
C ALA A 239 -21.33 -12.33 8.06
N THR A 240 -20.74 -11.68 9.07
CA THR A 240 -19.35 -11.88 9.49
C THR A 240 -19.11 -13.32 9.95
N ALA A 241 -20.02 -13.88 10.76
CA ALA A 241 -19.92 -15.27 11.21
C ALA A 241 -19.97 -16.25 10.03
N ALA A 242 -20.88 -16.03 9.08
CA ALA A 242 -20.99 -16.85 7.87
C ALA A 242 -19.74 -16.75 6.99
N ALA A 243 -19.24 -15.54 6.74
CA ALA A 243 -18.03 -15.30 5.95
C ALA A 243 -16.78 -15.91 6.61
N THR A 244 -16.65 -15.78 7.93
CA THR A 244 -15.53 -16.39 8.69
C THR A 244 -15.55 -17.91 8.59
N ALA A 245 -16.73 -18.53 8.73
CA ALA A 245 -16.87 -19.98 8.57
C ALA A 245 -16.53 -20.44 7.14
N ALA A 246 -16.96 -19.68 6.13
CA ALA A 246 -16.63 -19.94 4.72
C ALA A 246 -15.12 -19.81 4.46
N ALA A 247 -14.48 -18.76 4.98
CA ALA A 247 -13.04 -18.55 4.85
C ALA A 247 -12.22 -19.66 5.51
N ALA A 248 -12.62 -20.11 6.71
CA ALA A 248 -12.00 -21.24 7.39
C ALA A 248 -12.12 -22.55 6.57
N SER A 249 -13.32 -22.82 6.05
CA SER A 249 -13.57 -24.00 5.20
C SER A 249 -12.72 -23.99 3.93
N ALA A 250 -12.67 -22.84 3.24
CA ALA A 250 -11.86 -22.68 2.03
C ALA A 250 -10.35 -22.89 2.31
N ARG A 251 -9.88 -22.42 3.47
CA ARG A 251 -8.50 -22.59 3.89
C ARG A 251 -8.15 -24.04 4.21
N GLU A 252 -9.04 -24.78 4.87
CA GLU A 252 -8.87 -26.22 5.08
C GLU A 252 -8.82 -26.99 3.77
N GLN A 253 -9.68 -26.65 2.81
CA GLN A 253 -9.69 -27.27 1.48
C GLN A 253 -8.38 -26.98 0.72
N ALA A 254 -7.87 -25.75 0.78
CA ALA A 254 -6.60 -25.39 0.15
C ALA A 254 -5.42 -26.20 0.73
N LEU A 255 -5.37 -26.34 2.06
CA LEU A 255 -4.35 -27.15 2.75
C LEU A 255 -4.46 -28.64 2.40
N GLN A 256 -5.68 -29.15 2.22
CA GLN A 256 -5.90 -30.54 1.79
C GLN A 256 -5.47 -30.75 0.33
N ALA A 257 -5.75 -29.79 -0.56
CA ALA A 257 -5.33 -29.84 -1.95
C ALA A 257 -3.81 -29.84 -2.09
N GLU A 258 -3.10 -29.02 -1.30
CA GLU A 258 -1.64 -28.97 -1.30
C GLU A 258 -1.00 -30.26 -0.73
N ARG A 259 -1.74 -30.99 0.12
CA ARG A 259 -1.31 -32.28 0.69
C ARG A 259 -1.68 -33.49 -0.18
N ALA A 260 -2.52 -33.30 -1.21
CA ALA A 260 -2.89 -34.38 -2.11
C ALA A 260 -1.66 -34.79 -2.95
N PRO A 261 -1.32 -36.09 -3.01
CA PRO A 261 -0.21 -36.54 -3.85
C PRO A 261 -0.52 -36.19 -5.32
N GLU A 262 0.46 -35.64 -6.04
CA GLU A 262 0.34 -35.45 -7.49
C GLU A 262 -0.12 -36.78 -8.12
N PRO A 263 -1.08 -36.75 -9.07
CA PRO A 263 -1.46 -37.95 -9.79
C PRO A 263 -0.18 -38.50 -10.43
N ARG A 264 0.21 -39.72 -10.01
CA ARG A 264 1.38 -40.40 -10.58
C ARG A 264 1.21 -40.37 -12.09
N PRO A 265 2.25 -40.01 -12.87
CA PRO A 265 2.18 -40.13 -14.31
C PRO A 265 1.73 -41.56 -14.61
N VAL A 266 0.67 -41.69 -15.41
CA VAL A 266 0.24 -42.98 -15.94
C VAL A 266 1.45 -43.51 -16.68
N VAL A 267 2.17 -44.44 -16.05
CA VAL A 267 3.28 -45.14 -16.68
C VAL A 267 2.64 -45.88 -17.84
N ASP A 268 3.00 -45.45 -19.03
CA ASP A 268 2.59 -46.09 -20.27
C ASP A 268 2.84 -47.59 -20.14
N SER A 269 1.85 -48.38 -20.54
CA SER A 269 1.93 -49.84 -20.44
C SER A 269 3.21 -50.33 -21.14
N PRO A 270 3.94 -51.31 -20.58
CA PRO A 270 5.18 -51.76 -21.20
C PRO A 270 4.90 -52.24 -22.63
N PRO A 271 5.76 -51.88 -23.62
CA PRO A 271 5.54 -52.27 -24.99
C PRO A 271 5.52 -53.80 -25.09
N GLU A 272 4.49 -54.30 -25.78
CA GLU A 272 4.31 -55.71 -26.11
C GLU A 272 5.58 -56.22 -26.84
N PRO A 273 6.11 -57.41 -26.49
CA PRO A 273 7.37 -57.89 -27.05
C PRO A 273 7.23 -58.14 -28.57
N PRO A 274 8.25 -57.80 -29.37
CA PRO A 274 8.17 -57.93 -30.82
C PRO A 274 8.07 -59.40 -31.24
N ALA A 275 7.19 -59.65 -32.21
CA ALA A 275 7.03 -60.95 -32.84
C ALA A 275 8.32 -61.41 -33.55
N PRO A 276 8.60 -62.73 -33.62
CA PRO A 276 9.81 -63.26 -34.22
C PRO A 276 9.83 -63.04 -35.74
N THR A 277 10.93 -62.45 -36.23
CA THR A 277 11.21 -62.29 -37.65
C THR A 277 11.53 -63.65 -38.31
N PRO A 278 10.91 -64.00 -39.46
CA PRO A 278 11.27 -65.19 -40.20
C PRO A 278 12.59 -64.98 -40.97
N ALA A 279 13.33 -66.08 -41.11
CA ALA A 279 14.61 -66.17 -41.81
C ALA A 279 14.47 -66.22 -43.35
N ASP A 280 15.55 -65.75 -43.99
CA ASP A 280 16.07 -66.04 -45.33
C ASP A 280 15.25 -65.75 -46.59
N THR A 281 15.82 -64.95 -47.51
CA THR A 281 16.08 -65.24 -48.95
C THR A 281 16.84 -64.04 -49.60
N PRO A 282 17.75 -64.23 -50.59
CA PRO A 282 18.96 -63.42 -50.73
C PRO A 282 18.98 -62.32 -51.82
N ALA A 283 20.04 -61.51 -51.69
CA ALA A 283 20.70 -60.50 -52.53
C ALA A 283 20.33 -60.31 -54.02
N VAL A 284 20.24 -59.03 -54.44
CA VAL A 284 20.74 -58.53 -55.75
C VAL A 284 21.25 -57.08 -55.62
N GLY A 285 22.51 -56.86 -55.99
CA GLY A 285 22.98 -55.74 -56.84
C GLY A 285 23.17 -54.33 -56.27
N ILE A 286 24.44 -53.95 -56.12
CA ILE A 286 24.95 -52.58 -55.93
C ILE A 286 24.76 -51.74 -57.23
N PRO A 287 24.66 -50.39 -57.19
CA PRO A 287 25.86 -49.60 -57.54
C PRO A 287 26.16 -48.43 -56.58
N ILE A 288 27.45 -48.11 -56.52
CA ILE A 288 28.14 -47.12 -55.67
C ILE A 288 27.94 -45.71 -56.25
N ALA A 289 27.83 -44.69 -55.37
CA ALA A 289 28.17 -43.31 -55.68
C ALA A 289 28.97 -42.69 -54.50
N GLU A 290 29.89 -41.80 -54.88
CA GLU A 290 31.16 -41.41 -54.23
C GLU A 290 31.11 -40.61 -52.91
N PRO A 291 32.21 -40.57 -52.14
CA PRO A 291 32.34 -39.81 -50.90
C PRO A 291 32.70 -38.33 -51.13
N ILE A 292 31.95 -37.42 -50.50
CA ILE A 292 32.31 -36.00 -50.43
C ILE A 292 33.21 -35.75 -49.21
N ALA A 293 34.38 -35.16 -49.49
CA ALA A 293 35.45 -34.85 -48.54
C ALA A 293 35.13 -33.65 -47.60
N PRO A 294 35.76 -33.58 -46.41
CA PRO A 294 35.59 -32.48 -45.47
C PRO A 294 36.38 -31.22 -45.87
N ALA A 295 35.81 -30.04 -45.58
CA ALA A 295 36.41 -28.73 -45.86
C ALA A 295 37.59 -28.41 -44.89
N PRO A 296 38.63 -27.69 -45.35
CA PRO A 296 39.84 -27.45 -44.57
C PRO A 296 39.82 -26.17 -43.72
N VAL A 297 40.60 -26.25 -42.64
CA VAL A 297 41.02 -25.21 -41.69
C VAL A 297 41.92 -24.18 -42.40
N ALA A 298 41.80 -22.90 -42.04
CA ALA A 298 42.72 -21.85 -42.47
C ALA A 298 43.52 -21.32 -41.27
N GLU A 299 44.84 -21.56 -41.28
CA GLU A 299 45.86 -20.84 -40.51
C GLU A 299 46.49 -19.74 -41.36
N GLY A 300 47.10 -18.76 -40.69
CA GLY A 300 47.35 -17.41 -41.18
C GLY A 300 48.57 -17.19 -42.08
N VAL A 301 48.74 -15.92 -42.48
CA VAL A 301 50.01 -15.38 -43.01
C VAL A 301 50.21 -13.95 -42.47
N VAL A 302 51.47 -13.71 -42.13
CA VAL A 302 52.13 -12.60 -41.46
C VAL A 302 52.47 -11.46 -42.43
N ALA A 303 52.60 -10.21 -41.95
CA ALA A 303 53.48 -9.21 -42.53
C ALA A 303 53.98 -8.19 -41.47
N GLU A 304 55.31 -8.07 -41.37
CA GLU A 304 56.12 -7.04 -40.70
C GLU A 304 55.84 -5.62 -41.27
N GLY A 305 56.17 -4.46 -40.67
CA GLY A 305 56.98 -4.07 -39.51
C GLY A 305 57.23 -2.55 -39.49
N ALA A 306 57.97 -2.08 -38.46
CA ALA A 306 58.50 -0.72 -38.17
C ALA A 306 57.51 0.32 -37.58
N GLY A 307 57.79 1.09 -36.52
CA GLY A 307 58.95 1.32 -35.64
C GLY A 307 58.73 2.62 -34.81
N ALA A 308 59.57 2.84 -33.79
CA ALA A 308 59.67 4.00 -32.86
C ALA A 308 58.70 4.00 -31.65
N GLU A 309 59.15 3.69 -30.41
CA GLU A 309 60.04 4.40 -29.47
C GLU A 309 59.23 5.05 -28.33
N GLY A 310 59.61 4.76 -27.07
CA GLY A 310 59.53 5.73 -25.97
C GLY A 310 58.71 5.39 -24.73
N GLN A 311 59.43 5.05 -23.64
CA GLN A 311 59.24 5.53 -22.25
C GLN A 311 58.08 4.91 -21.42
N ASP A 312 58.41 4.05 -20.46
CA ASP A 312 58.71 4.35 -19.03
C ASP A 312 57.46 4.73 -18.22
N GLU A 313 56.97 3.79 -17.39
CA GLU A 313 56.78 3.90 -15.93
C GLU A 313 55.85 2.78 -15.38
N PRO A 314 56.00 2.40 -14.08
CA PRO A 314 55.71 1.05 -13.61
C PRO A 314 54.30 0.83 -13.05
N VAL A 315 53.95 -0.45 -13.02
CA VAL A 315 52.76 -1.04 -12.39
C VAL A 315 52.76 -0.75 -10.88
N VAL A 316 51.74 -0.05 -10.40
CA VAL A 316 51.39 0.01 -8.97
C VAL A 316 50.60 -1.25 -8.61
N GLU A 317 51.22 -2.07 -7.76
CA GLU A 317 50.57 -3.17 -7.06
C GLU A 317 49.51 -2.62 -6.09
N ALA A 318 48.34 -3.25 -6.10
CA ALA A 318 47.25 -2.95 -5.17
C ALA A 318 47.61 -3.51 -3.78
N GLU A 319 47.91 -2.61 -2.84
CA GLU A 319 48.04 -2.93 -1.42
C GLU A 319 46.64 -3.03 -0.79
N VAL A 320 46.34 -4.20 -0.26
CA VAL A 320 45.15 -4.49 0.56
C VAL A 320 45.38 -3.87 1.93
N VAL A 321 44.63 -2.82 2.25
CA VAL A 321 44.59 -2.24 3.59
C VAL A 321 43.41 -2.86 4.35
N GLU A 322 43.73 -3.70 5.34
CA GLU A 322 42.78 -4.14 6.36
C GLU A 322 42.45 -2.96 7.29
N PRO A 323 41.17 -2.68 7.61
CA PRO A 323 40.85 -1.66 8.60
C PRO A 323 40.99 -2.18 10.04
N ASP A 324 41.80 -1.45 10.79
CA ASP A 324 42.08 -1.57 12.22
C ASP A 324 40.82 -1.64 13.10
N VAL A 325 40.92 -2.50 14.11
CA VAL A 325 40.00 -2.62 15.24
C VAL A 325 40.17 -1.39 16.14
N VAL A 326 39.12 -0.58 16.27
CA VAL A 326 39.06 0.48 17.29
C VAL A 326 38.41 -0.09 18.53
N GLU A 327 39.20 -0.26 19.60
CA GLU A 327 38.70 -0.64 20.91
C GLU A 327 37.76 0.42 21.49
N ALA A 328 36.62 -0.02 21.99
CA ALA A 328 35.65 0.81 22.68
C ALA A 328 36.10 1.03 24.14
N ASP A 329 36.37 2.29 24.49
CA ASP A 329 36.57 2.70 25.87
C ASP A 329 35.27 2.46 26.68
N VAL A 330 35.44 1.69 27.75
CA VAL A 330 34.45 1.38 28.77
C VAL A 330 34.26 2.63 29.64
N ILE A 331 33.07 3.23 29.59
CA ILE A 331 32.63 4.21 30.59
C ILE A 331 31.70 3.50 31.57
N GLU A 332 32.15 3.35 32.82
CA GLU A 332 31.36 2.80 33.91
C GLU A 332 30.18 3.72 34.31
N PRO A 333 28.99 3.17 34.62
CA PRO A 333 27.87 3.96 35.12
C PRO A 333 28.00 4.22 36.62
N GLY A 334 28.22 5.48 37.00
CA GLY A 334 28.16 5.96 38.38
C GLY A 334 26.73 6.02 38.92
N VAL A 335 26.50 5.31 40.02
CA VAL A 335 25.30 5.33 40.87
C VAL A 335 25.12 6.71 41.51
N VAL A 336 23.93 7.31 41.41
CA VAL A 336 23.51 8.44 42.26
C VAL A 336 22.08 8.22 42.74
N GLU A 337 21.93 8.06 44.06
CA GLU A 337 20.64 8.00 44.78
C GLU A 337 20.03 9.39 45.03
N PRO A 338 18.70 9.49 45.29
CA PRO A 338 17.97 10.75 45.29
C PRO A 338 18.00 11.47 46.65
N GLY A 339 18.26 12.77 46.64
CA GLY A 339 18.22 13.64 47.82
C GLY A 339 17.29 14.84 47.61
N ALA A 340 16.24 14.93 48.42
CA ALA A 340 15.27 16.02 48.47
C ALA A 340 15.89 17.32 49.01
N SER A 341 15.53 18.48 48.42
CA SER A 341 15.32 19.76 49.15
C SER A 341 14.82 20.89 48.23
N ARG A 342 13.74 21.56 48.67
CA ARG A 342 13.29 22.93 48.35
C ARG A 342 13.05 23.62 49.71
N PRO A 343 12.86 24.96 49.81
CA PRO A 343 13.23 26.07 48.91
C PRO A 343 13.92 27.24 49.67
N GLY A 344 14.47 28.21 48.94
CA GLY A 344 14.99 29.47 49.49
C GLY A 344 14.57 30.67 48.66
N ALA A 345 13.82 31.58 49.29
CA ALA A 345 13.28 32.82 48.73
C ALA A 345 14.35 33.90 48.55
N LEU A 346 14.18 34.75 47.54
CA LEU A 346 14.71 36.11 47.57
C LEU A 346 13.65 37.10 47.08
N ASP A 347 13.41 38.06 47.97
CA ASP A 347 12.51 39.20 47.94
C ASP A 347 13.24 40.41 47.34
N PHE A 348 12.57 41.15 46.46
CA PHE A 348 12.83 42.58 46.23
C PHE A 348 11.50 43.29 45.94
N GLY A 349 11.05 44.07 46.92
CA GLY A 349 9.91 44.98 46.86
C GLY A 349 10.15 46.31 46.11
N PRO A 350 9.28 47.33 46.28
CA PRO A 350 8.55 47.93 45.16
C PRO A 350 8.92 49.40 44.87
N ARG A 351 8.44 49.93 43.73
CA ARG A 351 8.02 51.33 43.43
C ARG A 351 7.64 51.44 41.95
N ASP A 352 6.37 51.61 41.60
CA ASP A 352 5.59 52.86 41.47
C ASP A 352 5.18 53.04 40.00
N ALA A 353 3.86 52.97 39.74
CA ALA A 353 3.22 53.27 38.46
C ALA A 353 3.05 54.79 38.30
N PRO A 354 2.81 55.32 37.07
CA PRO A 354 1.41 55.43 36.63
C PRO A 354 1.19 55.36 35.10
N GLY A 355 -0.06 55.09 34.66
CA GLY A 355 -0.54 55.49 33.33
C GLY A 355 -1.42 54.50 32.59
N VAL A 356 -2.73 54.67 32.74
CA VAL A 356 -3.84 54.00 32.01
C VAL A 356 -3.86 54.35 30.51
N ALA A 357 -4.03 53.33 29.65
CA ALA A 357 -4.86 53.37 28.43
C ALA A 357 -5.19 51.94 27.97
N ALA A 358 -6.47 51.71 27.65
CA ALA A 358 -7.07 50.43 27.30
C ALA A 358 -6.65 49.90 25.92
N VAL A 359 -6.67 48.58 25.75
CA VAL A 359 -6.66 47.90 24.44
C VAL A 359 -7.78 46.85 24.45
N GLU A 360 -9.01 47.32 24.27
CA GLU A 360 -10.04 46.57 23.56
C GLU A 360 -10.08 47.17 22.15
N ASP A 361 -9.52 46.49 21.16
CA ASP A 361 -9.97 46.50 19.74
C ASP A 361 -9.00 45.72 18.86
N ALA A 362 -9.40 44.50 18.49
CA ALA A 362 -8.90 43.81 17.30
C ALA A 362 -9.95 42.76 16.88
N VAL A 363 -11.08 43.27 16.38
CA VAL A 363 -12.14 42.47 15.76
C VAL A 363 -12.10 42.75 14.24
N THR A 364 -12.14 41.67 13.47
CA THR A 364 -12.63 41.55 12.07
C THR A 364 -11.98 42.40 10.96
N ALA A 365 -11.34 41.72 10.01
CA ALA A 365 -11.24 42.20 8.63
C ALA A 365 -12.30 41.47 7.76
N PRO A 366 -13.15 42.19 6.99
CA PRO A 366 -14.17 41.57 6.14
C PRO A 366 -13.61 41.17 4.75
N VAL A 367 -14.15 40.07 4.22
CA VAL A 367 -13.98 39.59 2.84
C VAL A 367 -14.71 40.55 1.87
N PRO A 368 -14.12 40.96 0.72
CA PRO A 368 -14.76 41.91 -0.17
C PRO A 368 -15.93 41.27 -0.93
N SER A 369 -17.05 41.98 -0.95
CA SER A 369 -18.29 41.61 -1.65
C SER A 369 -18.22 41.95 -3.13
N VAL A 370 -18.56 41.00 -4.00
CA VAL A 370 -18.78 41.24 -5.43
C VAL A 370 -20.08 42.03 -5.59
N SER A 371 -19.98 43.30 -5.99
CA SER A 371 -21.15 44.14 -6.29
C SER A 371 -21.51 44.05 -7.76
N SER A 372 -22.74 43.61 -8.00
CA SER A 372 -23.50 43.78 -9.23
C SER A 372 -23.92 45.24 -9.42
N ASN A 373 -23.63 45.82 -10.58
CA ASN A 373 -24.33 46.92 -11.28
C ASN A 373 -23.56 47.14 -12.61
N GLY A 374 -24.14 47.35 -13.78
CA GLY A 374 -25.51 47.59 -14.19
C GLY A 374 -25.55 47.74 -15.72
N VAL A 375 -26.78 47.77 -16.23
CA VAL A 375 -27.23 47.80 -17.61
C VAL A 375 -26.65 48.96 -18.46
N GLY A 376 -26.33 48.68 -19.73
CA GLY A 376 -26.23 49.70 -20.77
C GLY A 376 -25.80 49.18 -22.16
N GLY A 377 -26.71 49.24 -23.13
CA GLY A 377 -26.37 49.53 -24.54
C GLY A 377 -26.45 48.37 -25.55
N ALA A 378 -27.49 48.39 -26.38
CA ALA A 378 -27.67 47.55 -27.55
C ALA A 378 -26.63 47.82 -28.66
N GLY A 379 -26.23 46.75 -29.35
CA GLY A 379 -25.45 46.79 -30.58
C GLY A 379 -25.46 45.42 -31.24
N ASP A 380 -26.34 45.25 -32.24
CA ASP A 380 -26.46 44.06 -33.07
C ASP A 380 -25.18 43.82 -33.91
N VAL A 381 -24.60 42.63 -33.83
CA VAL A 381 -23.92 41.99 -34.97
C VAL A 381 -24.14 40.48 -34.89
N GLU A 382 -24.86 39.94 -35.87
CA GLU A 382 -25.00 38.51 -36.15
C GLU A 382 -23.65 37.82 -36.41
N ALA A 383 -23.61 36.53 -36.07
CA ALA A 383 -23.18 35.40 -36.92
C ALA A 383 -22.15 34.45 -36.28
N GLY A 384 -22.52 33.17 -36.23
CA GLY A 384 -21.57 32.05 -36.30
C GLY A 384 -21.45 31.18 -35.06
N LEU A 385 -22.46 30.34 -34.78
CA LEU A 385 -22.22 29.07 -34.09
C LEU A 385 -21.65 28.06 -35.11
N PRO A 386 -20.49 27.45 -34.88
CA PRO A 386 -20.26 26.09 -35.33
C PRO A 386 -20.78 25.13 -34.25
N ALA A 387 -21.67 24.24 -34.70
CA ALA A 387 -21.89 22.95 -34.08
C ALA A 387 -20.57 22.14 -34.13
N ASP A 388 -20.50 21.09 -33.33
CA ASP A 388 -19.49 20.03 -33.39
C ASP A 388 -18.19 20.33 -32.60
N GLY A 389 -18.31 20.24 -31.27
CA GLY A 389 -17.17 20.19 -30.35
C GLY A 389 -17.42 19.10 -29.31
N GLU A 390 -17.27 17.85 -29.72
CA GLU A 390 -17.27 16.68 -28.83
C GLU A 390 -16.07 16.83 -27.87
N TYR A 391 -16.35 17.14 -26.61
CA TYR A 391 -15.36 17.01 -25.54
C TYR A 391 -15.22 15.51 -25.28
N VAL A 392 -14.22 14.90 -25.92
CA VAL A 392 -13.84 13.52 -25.66
C VAL A 392 -13.22 13.48 -24.27
N ASP A 393 -13.96 12.94 -23.31
CA ASP A 393 -13.42 12.56 -22.01
C ASP A 393 -12.46 11.38 -22.21
N GLU A 394 -11.17 11.69 -22.34
CA GLU A 394 -10.09 10.71 -22.54
C GLU A 394 -9.94 9.74 -21.34
N SER A 395 -10.55 10.04 -20.19
CA SER A 395 -10.48 9.18 -18.99
C SER A 395 -11.29 7.89 -19.15
N ALA A 396 -12.44 7.93 -19.83
CA ALA A 396 -13.29 6.76 -20.08
C ALA A 396 -12.69 5.77 -21.10
N GLY A 397 -11.81 6.26 -21.98
CA GLY A 397 -11.09 5.45 -22.96
C GLY A 397 -9.87 4.71 -22.40
N TRP A 398 -9.39 5.09 -21.22
CA TRP A 398 -8.24 4.48 -20.54
C TRP A 398 -8.67 3.33 -19.62
N THR A 399 -9.75 3.48 -18.85
CA THR A 399 -10.34 2.42 -18.00
C THR A 399 -10.73 1.17 -18.80
N ARG A 400 -11.29 1.33 -20.01
CA ARG A 400 -11.57 0.19 -20.92
C ARG A 400 -10.32 -0.47 -21.50
N ARG A 401 -9.18 0.24 -21.54
CA ARG A 401 -7.90 -0.36 -21.93
C ARG A 401 -7.32 -1.15 -20.76
N VAL A 402 -7.23 -0.59 -19.55
CA VAL A 402 -6.61 -1.27 -18.39
C VAL A 402 -7.27 -2.63 -18.08
N ALA A 403 -8.61 -2.70 -18.09
CA ALA A 403 -9.35 -3.96 -17.90
C ALA A 403 -9.06 -5.02 -18.99
N ARG A 404 -8.75 -4.61 -20.22
CA ARG A 404 -8.41 -5.51 -21.33
C ARG A 404 -6.93 -5.95 -21.30
N TYR A 405 -6.05 -5.20 -20.64
CA TYR A 405 -4.59 -5.42 -20.68
C TYR A 405 -4.05 -6.26 -19.50
N PHE A 406 -4.65 -6.20 -18.31
CA PHE A 406 -4.12 -6.85 -17.10
C PHE A 406 -4.94 -8.05 -16.57
N GLY A 407 -5.90 -8.55 -17.34
CA GLY A 407 -6.59 -9.81 -17.02
C GLY A 407 -7.39 -9.78 -15.71
N PHE A 408 -7.91 -8.62 -15.32
CA PHE A 408 -8.85 -8.53 -14.21
C PHE A 408 -10.25 -8.92 -14.68
N GLY A 409 -10.66 -10.14 -14.32
CA GLY A 409 -12.07 -10.56 -14.28
C GLY A 409 -12.78 -10.69 -15.63
N ALA A 410 -12.63 -11.83 -16.28
CA ALA A 410 -13.68 -12.43 -17.10
C ALA A 410 -13.43 -13.94 -17.24
N ASP A 411 -13.80 -14.70 -16.21
CA ASP A 411 -14.18 -16.10 -16.37
C ASP A 411 -15.64 -16.21 -15.93
N THR A 412 -16.53 -16.17 -16.92
CA THR A 412 -17.89 -16.72 -16.85
C THR A 412 -17.87 -18.23 -16.95
#